data_AF-A0A218QMQ0-F1
#
_entry.id   AF-A0A218QMQ0-F1
#
_cell.length_a   1.000
_cell.length_b   1.000
_cell.length_c   1.000
_cell.angle_alpha   90.00
_cell.angle_beta   90.00
_cell.angle_gamma   90.00
#
_symmetry.space_group_name_H-M   'P 1'
#
loop_
_entity.id
_entity.type
_entity.pdbx_description
1 polymer ?
#
loop_
_entity_poly.entity_id
_entity_poly.type
_entity_poly.pdbx_seq_one_letter_code
_entity_poly.pdbx_strand_id
1 'polypeptide(L)' 'MGIPEYWIVDYAALGGRNFIGNPKQPTISVCNLVDGEYQITKFRDSDRIVSPTFLDLNLTANQIFQAGVV' A
#
# COMPACT_ATOMS: atom_id res chain seq x y z
N MET A 1 -6.56 17.97 -4.18
CA MET A 1 -6.58 17.16 -2.93
C MET A 1 -5.20 17.27 -2.32
N GLY A 2 -5.05 17.96 -1.19
CA GLY A 2 -3.77 18.20 -0.50
C GLY A 2 -3.57 17.24 0.67
N ILE A 3 -3.85 15.95 0.47
CA ILE A 3 -3.68 14.94 1.51
C ILE A 3 -2.21 14.50 1.46
N PRO A 4 -1.43 14.65 2.55
CA PRO A 4 -0.02 14.30 2.54
C PRO A 4 0.24 12.83 2.21
N GLU A 5 -0.62 11.94 2.71
CA GLU A 5 -0.50 10.50 2.51
C GLU A 5 -1.90 9.84 2.50
N TYR A 6 -2.15 8.94 1.56
CA TYR A 6 -3.33 8.08 1.56
C TYR A 6 -3.01 6.69 1.02
N TRP A 7 -3.82 5.72 1.41
CA TRP A 7 -3.54 4.31 1.17
C TRP A 7 -4.63 3.68 0.31
N ILE A 8 -4.23 2.80 -0.60
CA ILE A 8 -5.12 1.93 -1.37
C ILE A 8 -4.80 0.50 -0.96
N VAL A 9 -5.78 -0.21 -0.40
CA VAL A 9 -5.63 -1.59 0.07
C VAL A 9 -6.46 -2.51 -0.84
N ASP A 10 -5.78 -3.26 -1.71
CA ASP A 10 -6.40 -4.25 -2.60
C ASP A 10 -6.08 -5.66 -2.09
N TYR A 11 -6.88 -6.14 -1.14
CA TYR A 11 -6.69 -7.44 -0.51
C TYR A 11 -7.03 -8.63 -1.42
N ALA A 12 -7.90 -8.42 -2.40
CA ALA A 12 -8.39 -9.47 -3.31
C ALA A 12 -7.67 -9.48 -4.66
N ALA A 13 -6.67 -8.61 -4.86
CA ALA A 13 -5.91 -8.47 -6.09
C ALA A 13 -6.80 -8.20 -7.32
N LEU A 14 -7.84 -7.36 -7.18
CA LEU A 14 -8.81 -7.08 -8.24
C LEU A 14 -8.34 -5.98 -9.20
N GLY A 15 -7.44 -5.11 -8.75
CA GLY A 15 -6.88 -3.99 -9.49
C GLY A 15 -6.26 -4.38 -10.84
N GLY A 16 -6.13 -3.42 -11.74
CA GLY A 16 -5.49 -3.63 -13.04
C GLY A 16 -4.03 -4.07 -12.87
N ARG A 17 -3.52 -4.92 -13.77
CA ARG A 17 -2.14 -5.44 -13.71
C ARG A 17 -1.07 -4.33 -13.63
N ASN A 18 -1.32 -3.18 -14.27
CA ASN A 18 -0.44 -2.01 -14.21
C ASN A 18 -0.27 -1.48 -12.77
N PHE A 19 -1.28 -1.68 -11.92
CA PHE A 19 -1.30 -1.21 -10.54
C PHE A 19 -0.79 -2.29 -9.58
N ILE A 20 -1.26 -3.53 -9.71
CA ILE A 20 -1.00 -4.61 -8.73
C ILE A 20 -0.03 -5.69 -9.21
N GLY A 21 0.57 -5.54 -10.39
CA GLY A 21 1.57 -6.46 -10.93
C GLY A 21 1.00 -7.64 -11.74
N ASN A 22 1.93 -8.47 -12.25
CA ASN A 22 1.64 -9.73 -12.92
C ASN A 22 2.69 -10.78 -12.45
N PRO A 23 2.29 -11.86 -11.76
CA PRO A 23 0.91 -12.23 -11.41
C PRO A 23 0.23 -11.18 -10.51
N LYS A 24 -1.10 -11.10 -10.58
CA LYS A 24 -1.88 -10.23 -9.70
C LYS A 24 -1.74 -10.74 -8.26
N GLN A 25 -1.41 -9.85 -7.34
CA GLN A 25 -1.22 -10.17 -5.93
C GLN A 25 -1.89 -9.10 -5.05
N PRO A 26 -2.36 -9.48 -3.84
CA PRO A 26 -2.81 -8.50 -2.85
C PRO A 26 -1.75 -7.42 -2.65
N THR A 27 -2.14 -6.16 -2.78
CA THR A 27 -1.20 -5.04 -2.82
C THR A 27 -1.70 -3.89 -1.96
N ILE A 28 -0.82 -3.36 -1.11
CA ILE A 28 -1.03 -2.07 -0.45
C ILE A 28 -0.22 -1.03 -1.20
N SER A 29 -0.85 0.08 -1.56
CA SER A 29 -0.19 1.23 -2.17
C SER A 29 -0.26 2.41 -1.23
N VAL A 30 0.90 2.92 -0.82
CA VAL A 30 1.02 4.17 -0.05
C VAL A 30 1.32 5.28 -1.04
N CYS A 31 0.44 6.27 -1.11
CA CYS A 31 0.52 7.41 -1.99
C CYS A 31 0.91 8.64 -1.19
N ASN A 32 2.09 9.19 -1.45
CA ASN A 32 2.63 10.36 -0.76
C ASN A 32 2.62 11.57 -1.69
N LEU A 33 2.18 12.72 -1.19
CA LEU A 33 2.24 13.98 -1.92
C LEU A 33 3.64 14.60 -1.79
N VAL A 34 4.40 14.58 -2.88
CA VAL A 34 5.77 15.13 -2.96
C VAL A 34 5.80 16.14 -4.10
N ASP A 35 6.18 17.39 -3.80
CA ASP A 35 6.28 18.48 -4.77
C ASP A 35 5.01 18.69 -5.63
N GLY A 36 3.83 18.42 -5.06
CA GLY A 36 2.54 18.55 -5.73
C GLY A 36 2.10 17.32 -6.53
N GLU A 37 2.90 16.26 -6.59
CA GLU A 37 2.59 15.01 -7.28
C GLU A 37 2.51 13.82 -6.30
N TYR A 38 1.63 12.86 -6.59
CA TYR A 38 1.52 11.66 -5.77
C TYR A 38 2.51 10.59 -6.24
N GLN A 39 3.48 10.29 -5.38
CA GLN A 39 4.39 9.16 -5.54
C GLN A 39 3.79 7.92 -4.88
N ILE A 40 3.76 6.82 -5.62
CA ILE A 40 3.13 5.57 -5.18
C ILE A 40 4.21 4.54 -4.86
N THR A 41 4.21 4.05 -3.62
CA THR A 41 5.03 2.90 -3.21
C THR A 41 4.11 1.70 -2.97
N LYS A 42 4.47 0.55 -3.55
CA LYS A 42 3.68 -0.68 -3.49
C LYS A 42 4.36 -1.67 -2.55
N PHE A 43 3.56 -2.33 -1.73
CA PHE A 43 4.01 -3.32 -0.76
C PHE A 43 3.17 -4.59 -0.88
N ARG A 44 3.82 -5.74 -0.80
CA ARG A 44 3.21 -7.08 -0.93
C ARG A 44 3.84 -8.05 0.05
N ASP A 45 3.07 -9.07 0.43
CA ASP A 45 3.54 -10.18 1.26
C ASP A 45 4.36 -9.72 2.50
N SER A 46 5.64 -10.06 2.58
CA SER A 46 6.53 -9.71 3.70
C SER A 46 7.10 -8.30 3.66
N ASP A 47 6.77 -7.49 2.64
CA ASP A 47 7.25 -6.12 2.53
C ASP A 47 6.80 -5.31 3.75
N ARG A 48 7.77 -4.71 4.45
CA ARG A 48 7.50 -3.78 5.54
C ARG A 48 6.93 -2.49 4.95
N ILE A 49 5.78 -2.05 5.44
CA ILE A 49 5.19 -0.78 5.01
C ILE A 49 6.08 0.37 5.47
N VAL A 50 6.42 1.25 4.55
CA VAL A 50 7.10 2.51 4.85
C VAL A 50 6.10 3.63 4.65
N SER A 51 5.82 4.35 5.74
CA SER A 51 4.89 5.48 5.78
C SER A 51 5.62 6.69 6.38
N PRO A 52 5.79 7.79 5.63
CA PRO A 52 6.25 9.05 6.17
C PRO A 52 5.36 9.60 7.31
N THR A 53 4.08 9.27 7.31
CA THR A 53 3.12 9.69 8.35
C THR A 53 3.23 8.86 9.63
N PHE A 54 3.55 7.57 9.51
CA PHE A 54 3.66 6.63 10.64
C PHE A 54 5.07 6.01 10.69
N LEU A 55 6.03 6.75 11.24
CA LEU A 55 7.45 6.37 11.25
C LEU A 55 7.74 5.08 12.04
N ASP A 56 6.98 4.83 13.10
CA ASP A 56 7.14 3.65 13.97
C ASP A 56 6.31 2.45 13.49
N LEU A 57 5.67 2.54 12.32
CA LEU A 57 4.88 1.44 11.79
C LEU A 57 5.80 0.26 11.43
N ASN A 58 5.65 -0.83 12.17
CA ASN A 58 6.41 -2.06 11.97
C ASN A 58 5.47 -3.23 11.61
N LEU A 59 4.73 -3.06 10.51
CA LEU A 59 3.84 -4.09 9.96
C LEU A 59 4.23 -4.43 8.52
N THR A 60 4.07 -5.69 8.16
CA THR A 60 4.13 -6.14 6.77
C THR A 60 2.77 -6.06 6.09
N ALA A 61 2.75 -6.05 4.76
CA ALA A 61 1.50 -6.08 4.01
C ALA A 61 0.62 -7.29 4.38
N ASN A 62 1.22 -8.47 4.54
CA ASN A 62 0.50 -9.69 4.91
C ASN A 62 -0.13 -9.60 6.32
N GLN A 63 0.56 -9.01 7.29
CA GLN A 63 0.00 -8.80 8.64
C GLN A 63 -1.25 -7.90 8.60
N ILE A 64 -1.23 -6.85 7.76
CA ILE A 64 -2.40 -5.98 7.58
C ILE A 64 -3.57 -6.74 6.95
N PHE A 65 -3.32 -7.57 5.93
CA PHE A 65 -4.38 -8.38 5.32
C PHE A 65 -4.98 -9.40 6.29
N GLN A 66 -4.14 -10.06 7.10
CA GLN A 66 -4.61 -11.05 8.08
C GLN A 66 -5.46 -10.43 9.18
N ALA A 67 -5.20 -9.18 9.57
CA ALA A 67 -5.99 -8.49 10.59
C ALA A 67 -7.45 -8.23 10.17
N GLY A 68 -7.75 -8.21 8.87
CA GLY A 68 -9.09 -7.97 8.33
C GLY A 68 -9.91 -9.23 8.04
N VAL A 69 -9.34 -10.42 8.23
CA VAL A 69 -10.06 -11.69 8.06
C VAL A 69 -10.82 -11.98 9.36
N VAL A 70 -12.14 -11.77 9.34
CA VAL A 70 -13.09 -12.16 10.40
C VAL A 70 -13.80 -13.44 10.01
#